data_AF-A0A5E7WV43-F1
#
_entry.id   AF-A0A5E7WV43-F1
#
_cell.length_a   1.000
_cell.length_b   1.000
_cell.length_c   1.000
_cell.angle_alpha   90.00
_cell.angle_beta   90.00
_cell.angle_gamma   90.00
#
_symmetry.space_group_name_H-M   'P 1'
#
loop_
_entity.id
_entity.type
_entity.pdbx_description
1 polymer ?
#
loop_
_entity_poly.entity_id
_entity_poly.type
_entity_poly.pdbx_seq_one_letter_code
_entity_poly.pdbx_strand_id
1 'polypeptide(L)'
;MEINPHIPLNPAVKECPPESWEKGPELIVGGELVDKELSRLIQRSRQADRDDILMKDAICALLGIRTTALKGDGFTAYLPDMNEFATIIDELTGQTWPQWSSEWEFHVSGEEIAGQVMAAGAQVATDAPGNYAFISLRAA
;
A
#
# COMPACT_ATOMS: atom_id res chain seq x y z
N MET A 1 16.19 16.58 -5.07
CA MET A 1 16.44 15.26 -5.69
C MET A 1 15.11 14.72 -6.19
N GLU A 2 15.08 14.08 -7.34
CA GLU A 2 13.86 13.41 -7.83
C GLU A 2 13.56 12.18 -6.94
N ILE A 3 12.29 11.89 -6.66
CA ILE A 3 11.90 10.73 -5.85
C ILE A 3 12.20 9.43 -6.59
N ASN A 4 11.99 9.42 -7.91
CA ASN A 4 12.42 8.32 -8.76
C ASN A 4 13.91 8.47 -9.12
N PRO A 5 14.81 7.59 -8.61
CA PRO A 5 16.25 7.72 -8.85
C PRO A 5 16.66 7.52 -10.32
N HIS A 6 15.77 7.01 -11.16
CA HIS A 6 16.02 6.79 -12.58
C HIS A 6 15.67 8.00 -13.47
N ILE A 7 15.11 9.06 -12.90
CA ILE A 7 14.67 10.24 -13.65
C ILE A 7 15.45 11.46 -13.13
N PRO A 8 16.11 12.23 -14.00
CA PRO A 8 16.74 13.48 -13.58
C PRO A 8 15.65 14.48 -13.17
N LEU A 9 15.89 15.20 -12.07
CA LEU A 9 14.96 16.24 -11.63
C LEU A 9 14.92 17.36 -12.67
N ASN A 10 13.76 17.58 -13.28
CA ASN A 10 13.49 18.72 -14.15
C ASN A 10 12.38 19.60 -13.52
N PRO A 11 12.75 20.70 -12.85
CA PRO A 11 11.78 21.63 -12.25
C PRO A 11 10.73 22.19 -13.22
N ALA A 12 11.09 22.38 -14.49
CA ALA A 12 10.22 23.03 -15.48
C ALA A 12 8.98 22.20 -15.86
N VAL A 13 8.97 20.90 -15.56
CA VAL A 13 7.83 20.00 -15.81
C VAL A 13 7.08 19.62 -14.54
N LYS A 14 7.38 20.30 -13.42
CA LYS A 14 6.73 20.05 -12.14
C LYS A 14 5.59 21.04 -11.93
N GLU A 15 4.54 20.57 -11.25
CA GLU A 15 3.37 21.40 -10.94
C GLU A 15 3.64 22.43 -9.84
N CYS A 16 4.69 22.23 -9.03
CA CYS A 16 5.08 23.19 -8.00
C CYS A 16 5.61 24.49 -8.64
N PRO A 17 5.29 25.67 -8.09
CA PRO A 17 5.79 26.96 -8.58
C PRO A 17 7.32 27.02 -8.68
N PRO A 18 7.90 27.79 -9.62
CA PRO A 18 9.35 27.88 -9.82
C PRO A 18 10.14 28.17 -8.54
N GLU A 19 9.63 29.05 -7.67
CA GLU A 19 10.24 29.42 -6.39
C GLU A 19 10.37 28.24 -5.41
N SER A 20 9.54 27.19 -5.56
CA SER A 20 9.63 25.97 -4.74
C SER A 20 10.86 25.13 -5.09
N TRP A 21 11.48 25.37 -6.24
CA TRP A 21 12.67 24.69 -6.72
C TRP A 21 13.96 25.49 -6.48
N GLU A 22 13.84 26.72 -5.98
CA GLU A 22 14.97 27.49 -5.47
C GLU A 22 15.46 26.92 -4.13
N LYS A 23 16.53 27.50 -3.58
CA LYS A 23 17.12 27.02 -2.33
C LYS A 23 16.23 27.40 -1.15
N GLY A 24 15.43 26.43 -0.69
CA GLY A 24 14.69 26.50 0.57
C GLY A 24 15.55 26.24 1.83
N PRO A 25 14.95 26.30 3.02
CA PRO A 25 15.62 25.88 4.26
C PRO A 25 16.02 24.40 4.18
N GLU A 26 17.10 24.04 4.87
CA GLU A 26 17.51 22.64 4.97
C GLU A 26 16.46 21.86 5.77
N LEU A 27 15.80 20.90 5.11
CA LEU A 27 14.80 20.04 5.76
C LEU A 27 15.40 18.74 6.29
N ILE A 28 16.42 18.21 5.60
CA ILE A 28 17.13 16.97 5.94
C ILE A 28 18.62 17.21 5.79
N VAL A 29 19.40 16.98 6.86
CA VAL A 29 20.87 17.12 6.87
C VAL A 29 21.47 15.84 7.43
N GLY A 30 22.40 15.23 6.69
CA GLY A 30 23.00 13.95 7.11
C GLY A 30 22.02 12.78 7.21
N GLY A 31 20.87 12.86 6.52
CA GLY A 31 19.80 11.85 6.59
C GLY A 31 18.78 12.09 7.72
N GLU A 32 18.98 13.09 8.56
CA GLU A 32 18.11 13.43 9.68
C GLU A 32 17.26 14.67 9.38
N LEU A 33 16.00 14.65 9.81
CA LEU A 33 15.13 15.83 9.73
C LEU A 33 15.67 16.93 10.65
N VAL A 34 15.81 18.15 10.11
CA VAL A 34 16.25 19.32 10.88
C VAL A 34 15.20 19.72 11.92
N ASP A 35 13.92 19.65 11.54
CA ASP A 35 12.79 19.93 12.42
C ASP A 35 12.44 18.69 13.28
N LYS A 36 12.74 18.79 14.57
CA LYS A 36 12.49 17.74 15.56
C LYS A 36 10.99 17.51 15.81
N GLU A 37 10.18 18.56 15.75
CA GLU A 37 8.75 18.44 15.96
C GLU A 37 8.10 17.74 14.76
N LEU A 38 8.52 18.09 13.54
CA LEU A 38 8.10 17.38 12.33
C LEU A 38 8.51 15.89 12.39
N SER A 39 9.73 15.59 12.83
CA SER A 39 10.18 14.21 13.02
C SER A 39 9.26 13.45 13.99
N ARG A 40 8.90 14.07 15.12
CA ARG A 40 7.96 13.49 16.09
C ARG A 40 6.58 13.23 15.49
N LEU A 41 6.05 14.17 14.70
CA LEU A 41 4.76 14.01 14.01
C LEU A 41 4.79 12.85 13.01
N ILE A 42 5.86 12.72 12.22
CA ILE A 42 6.04 11.59 11.29
C ILE A 42 6.07 10.26 12.03
N GLN A 43 6.81 10.17 13.15
CA GLN A 43 6.84 8.94 13.93
C GLN A 43 5.48 8.62 14.56
N ARG A 44 4.74 9.61 15.03
CA ARG A 44 3.37 9.42 15.55
C ARG A 44 2.41 8.92 14.47
N SER A 45 2.47 9.48 13.27
CA SER A 45 1.66 9.02 12.13
C SER A 45 1.99 7.57 11.77
N ARG A 46 3.28 7.23 11.65
CA ARG A 46 3.71 5.85 11.38
C ARG A 46 3.32 4.88 12.49
N GLN A 47 3.37 5.32 13.75
CA GLN A 47 2.98 4.48 14.87
C GLN A 47 1.47 4.23 14.87
N ALA A 48 0.66 5.26 14.58
CA ALA A 48 -0.78 5.08 14.41
C ALA A 48 -1.11 4.04 13.33
N ASP A 49 -0.42 4.09 12.17
CA ASP A 49 -0.60 3.07 11.13
C ASP A 49 -0.24 1.66 11.59
N ARG A 50 0.77 1.51 12.46
CA ARG A 50 1.17 0.22 13.03
C ARG A 50 0.16 -0.28 14.07
N ASP A 51 -0.35 0.62 14.90
CA ASP A 51 -1.36 0.31 15.91
C ASP A 51 -2.66 -0.18 15.25
N ASP A 52 -2.95 0.31 14.04
CA ASP A 52 -4.12 -0.09 13.23
C ASP A 52 -3.95 -1.45 12.50
N ILE A 53 -2.76 -2.08 12.49
CA ILE A 53 -2.50 -3.26 11.64
C ILE A 53 -3.53 -4.37 11.86
N LEU A 54 -3.80 -4.72 13.12
CA LEU A 54 -4.71 -5.82 13.46
C LEU A 54 -6.16 -5.51 13.04
N MET A 55 -6.58 -4.25 13.19
CA MET A 55 -7.89 -3.78 12.76
C MET A 55 -8.01 -3.78 11.23
N LYS A 56 -6.99 -3.30 10.51
CA LYS A 56 -6.99 -3.30 9.04
C LYS A 56 -7.04 -4.72 8.48
N ASP A 57 -6.31 -5.64 9.08
CA ASP A 57 -6.34 -7.06 8.71
C ASP A 57 -7.70 -7.72 9.00
N ALA A 58 -8.34 -7.37 10.12
CA ALA A 58 -9.72 -7.75 10.46
C ALA A 58 -10.71 -7.39 9.37
N ILE A 59 -10.67 -6.12 8.97
CA ILE A 59 -11.63 -5.56 8.03
C ILE A 59 -11.43 -6.22 6.66
N CYS A 60 -10.16 -6.43 6.26
CA CYS A 60 -9.86 -7.18 5.06
C CYS A 60 -10.39 -8.62 5.13
N ALA A 61 -10.26 -9.30 6.29
CA ALA A 61 -10.83 -10.62 6.52
C ALA A 61 -12.34 -10.67 6.25
N LEU A 62 -13.06 -9.77 6.91
CA LEU A 62 -14.51 -9.75 6.94
C LEU A 62 -15.09 -9.36 5.58
N LEU A 63 -14.40 -8.49 4.83
CA LEU A 63 -14.76 -8.12 3.46
C LEU A 63 -14.29 -9.12 2.39
N GLY A 64 -13.60 -10.20 2.78
CA GLY A 64 -13.03 -11.18 1.84
C GLY A 64 -11.89 -10.61 0.98
N ILE A 65 -11.21 -9.55 1.44
CA ILE A 65 -10.05 -8.95 0.78
C ILE A 65 -8.81 -9.74 1.21
N ARG A 66 -8.40 -10.70 0.38
CA ARG A 66 -7.25 -11.59 0.65
C ARG A 66 -6.30 -11.75 -0.51
N THR A 67 -6.63 -11.18 -1.67
CA THR A 67 -5.78 -11.23 -2.86
C THR A 67 -5.14 -9.87 -3.13
N THR A 68 -3.86 -9.88 -3.43
CA THR A 68 -3.09 -8.68 -3.82
C THR A 68 -2.39 -8.90 -5.15
N ALA A 69 -2.02 -7.84 -5.85
CA ALA A 69 -1.18 -7.94 -7.04
C ALA A 69 0.30 -7.84 -6.67
N LEU A 70 1.16 -8.46 -7.47
CA LEU A 70 2.59 -8.26 -7.35
C LEU A 70 2.99 -6.89 -7.91
N LYS A 71 3.76 -6.12 -7.13
CA LYS A 71 4.27 -4.80 -7.55
C LYS A 71 5.02 -4.93 -8.88
N GLY A 72 4.61 -4.13 -9.87
CA GLY A 72 5.21 -4.13 -11.21
C GLY A 72 4.57 -5.13 -12.18
N ASP A 73 3.71 -6.03 -11.71
CA ASP A 73 2.95 -6.97 -12.55
C ASP A 73 1.50 -6.51 -12.81
N GLY A 74 0.84 -5.94 -11.80
CA GLY A 74 -0.53 -5.47 -11.91
C GLY A 74 -1.07 -4.77 -10.66
N PHE A 75 -2.39 -4.57 -10.65
CA PHE A 75 -3.17 -4.07 -9.51
C PHE A 75 -4.39 -4.94 -9.26
N THR A 76 -4.72 -5.15 -7.98
CA THR A 76 -6.04 -5.64 -7.54
C THR A 76 -6.88 -4.46 -7.07
N ALA A 77 -8.03 -4.24 -7.71
CA ALA A 77 -8.98 -3.19 -7.34
C ALA A 77 -10.22 -3.81 -6.71
N TYR A 78 -10.57 -3.37 -5.51
CA TYR A 78 -11.75 -3.80 -4.77
C TYR A 78 -12.79 -2.67 -4.73
N LEU A 79 -14.06 -3.05 -4.77
CA LEU A 79 -15.19 -2.15 -4.52
C LEU A 79 -16.12 -2.81 -3.49
N PRO A 80 -15.79 -2.76 -2.19
CA PRO A 80 -16.62 -3.36 -1.16
C PRO A 80 -17.95 -2.60 -1.01
N ASP A 81 -18.96 -3.25 -0.42
CA ASP A 81 -20.15 -2.55 0.04
C ASP A 81 -19.76 -1.57 1.16
N MET A 82 -19.99 -0.27 0.93
CA MET A 82 -19.57 0.77 1.85
C MET A 82 -20.39 0.80 3.15
N ASN A 83 -21.63 0.30 3.14
CA ASN A 83 -22.41 0.16 4.37
C ASN A 83 -21.90 -1.02 5.20
N GLU A 84 -21.55 -2.13 4.55
CA GLU A 84 -20.91 -3.27 5.20
C GLU A 84 -19.56 -2.87 5.80
N PHE A 85 -18.72 -2.16 5.02
CA PHE A 85 -17.43 -1.66 5.49
C PHE A 85 -17.56 -0.75 6.72
N ALA A 86 -18.51 0.20 6.71
CA ALA A 86 -18.75 1.08 7.85
C ALA A 86 -19.24 0.29 9.08
N THR A 87 -20.18 -0.64 8.87
CA THR A 87 -20.68 -1.53 9.93
C THR A 87 -19.54 -2.32 10.57
N ILE A 88 -18.66 -2.92 9.76
CA ILE A 88 -17.51 -3.68 10.25
C ILE A 88 -16.57 -2.78 11.07
N ILE A 89 -16.28 -1.54 10.63
CA ILE A 89 -15.45 -0.61 11.40
C ILE A 89 -16.09 -0.31 12.77
N ASP A 90 -17.39 -0.03 12.80
CA ASP A 90 -18.11 0.30 14.02
C ASP A 90 -18.15 -0.89 14.98
N GLU A 91 -18.44 -2.09 14.47
CA GLU A 91 -18.44 -3.33 15.24
C GLU A 91 -17.08 -3.56 15.86
N LEU A 92 -16.03 -3.42 15.06
CA LEU A 92 -14.70 -3.66 15.55
C LEU A 92 -14.23 -2.51 16.50
N THR A 93 -14.69 -1.28 16.41
CA THR A 93 -14.13 -0.21 17.26
C THR A 93 -14.17 -0.53 18.78
N GLY A 94 -13.00 -0.57 19.41
CA GLY A 94 -12.85 -0.81 20.86
C GLY A 94 -12.77 -2.28 21.30
N GLN A 95 -12.77 -3.26 20.39
CA GLN A 95 -12.53 -4.67 20.78
C GLN A 95 -11.05 -5.06 20.74
N THR A 96 -10.75 -6.23 21.30
CA THR A 96 -9.43 -6.86 21.19
C THR A 96 -9.43 -7.84 20.03
N TRP A 97 -8.48 -7.67 19.11
CA TRP A 97 -8.45 -8.43 17.86
C TRP A 97 -7.83 -9.81 18.04
N PRO A 98 -8.53 -10.89 17.66
CA PRO A 98 -7.83 -12.13 17.42
C PRO A 98 -6.84 -11.90 16.28
N GLN A 99 -5.67 -12.53 16.34
CA GLN A 99 -4.76 -12.52 15.21
C GLN A 99 -5.40 -13.33 14.08
N TRP A 100 -5.87 -12.66 13.02
CA TRP A 100 -6.37 -13.35 11.83
C TRP A 100 -5.17 -13.94 11.08
N SER A 101 -5.07 -15.27 11.07
CA SER A 101 -4.05 -15.99 10.31
C SER A 101 -4.52 -16.20 8.87
N SER A 102 -4.96 -15.14 8.20
CA SER A 102 -5.38 -15.32 6.82
C SER A 102 -4.19 -15.22 5.89
N GLU A 103 -4.03 -16.27 5.10
CA GLU A 103 -2.98 -16.34 4.10
C GLU A 103 -3.36 -15.42 2.94
N TRP A 104 -2.42 -14.54 2.58
CA TRP A 104 -2.57 -13.65 1.43
C TRP A 104 -2.15 -14.38 0.17
N GLU A 105 -2.91 -14.17 -0.91
CA GLU A 105 -2.63 -14.72 -2.22
C GLU A 105 -2.24 -13.61 -3.21
N PHE A 106 -1.42 -13.96 -4.20
CA PHE A 106 -1.09 -13.08 -5.31
C PHE A 106 -1.95 -13.40 -6.54
N HIS A 107 -2.60 -12.41 -7.11
CA HIS A 107 -3.04 -12.47 -8.51
C HIS A 107 -1.91 -11.94 -9.38
N VAL A 108 -1.48 -12.74 -10.36
CA VAL A 108 -0.41 -12.37 -11.29
C VAL A 108 -0.81 -12.61 -12.73
N SER A 109 -0.18 -11.89 -13.65
CA SER A 109 -0.57 -11.84 -15.07
C SER A 109 -0.23 -13.09 -15.90
N GLY A 110 0.62 -13.99 -15.40
CA GLY A 110 1.02 -15.18 -16.16
C GLY A 110 1.83 -16.23 -15.37
N GLU A 111 1.94 -17.42 -15.97
CA GLU A 111 2.49 -18.62 -15.33
C GLU A 111 3.95 -18.49 -14.90
N GLU A 112 4.77 -17.75 -15.65
CA GLU A 112 6.18 -17.54 -15.30
C GLU A 112 6.32 -16.81 -13.96
N ILE A 113 5.58 -15.72 -13.77
CA ILE A 113 5.59 -14.95 -12.51
C ILE A 113 4.94 -15.78 -11.41
N ALA A 114 3.85 -16.50 -11.70
CA ALA A 114 3.23 -17.39 -10.73
C ALA A 114 4.23 -18.42 -10.19
N GLY A 115 5.03 -19.02 -11.08
CA GLY A 115 6.10 -19.94 -10.71
C GLY A 115 7.15 -19.31 -9.80
N GLN A 116 7.56 -18.07 -10.08
CA GLN A 116 8.52 -17.34 -9.23
C GLN A 116 7.94 -17.01 -7.84
N VAL A 117 6.68 -16.57 -7.78
CA VAL A 117 5.98 -16.25 -6.53
C VAL A 117 5.82 -17.50 -5.67
N MET A 118 5.40 -18.62 -6.26
CA MET A 118 5.29 -19.91 -5.56
C MET A 118 6.65 -20.42 -5.10
N ALA A 119 7.70 -20.29 -5.92
CA ALA A 119 9.06 -20.68 -5.53
C ALA A 119 9.62 -19.85 -4.37
N ALA A 120 9.13 -18.62 -4.19
CA ALA A 120 9.43 -17.76 -3.03
C ALA A 120 8.60 -18.12 -1.77
N GLY A 121 7.69 -19.09 -1.86
CA GLY A 121 6.86 -19.58 -0.75
C GLY A 121 5.52 -18.84 -0.58
N ALA A 122 5.13 -18.00 -1.53
CA ALA A 122 3.84 -17.31 -1.50
C ALA A 122 2.77 -18.07 -2.30
N GLN A 123 1.50 -17.79 -2.00
CA GLN A 123 0.36 -18.40 -2.69
C GLN A 123 -0.06 -17.56 -3.89
N VAL A 124 -0.61 -18.22 -4.92
CA VAL A 124 -1.13 -17.57 -6.13
C VAL A 124 -2.60 -17.93 -6.26
N ALA A 125 -3.44 -16.92 -6.48
CA ALA A 125 -4.87 -17.12 -6.68
C ALA A 125 -5.11 -17.89 -7.99
N THR A 126 -5.79 -19.03 -7.92
CA THR A 126 -6.10 -19.88 -9.10
C THR A 126 -7.50 -19.65 -9.65
N ASP A 127 -8.40 -19.10 -8.82
CA ASP A 127 -9.80 -18.91 -9.17
C ASP A 127 -10.04 -17.56 -9.85
N ALA A 128 -11.10 -17.50 -10.65
CA ALA A 128 -11.53 -16.24 -11.26
C ALA A 128 -11.91 -15.22 -10.15
N PRO A 129 -11.48 -13.94 -10.26
CA PRO A 129 -11.78 -12.93 -9.25
C PRO A 129 -13.29 -12.75 -9.04
N GLY A 130 -13.77 -13.01 -7.82
CA GLY A 130 -15.19 -12.84 -7.47
C GLY A 130 -15.55 -11.46 -6.94
N ASN A 131 -14.65 -10.83 -6.17
CA ASN A 131 -14.88 -9.58 -5.44
C ASN A 131 -13.82 -8.49 -5.75
N TYR A 132 -12.94 -8.72 -6.72
CA TYR A 132 -11.96 -7.76 -7.18
C TYR A 132 -11.75 -7.83 -8.69
N ALA A 133 -11.18 -6.77 -9.26
CA ALA A 133 -10.67 -6.77 -10.63
C ALA A 133 -9.14 -6.82 -10.61
N PHE A 134 -8.55 -7.64 -11.48
CA PHE A 134 -7.12 -7.61 -11.75
C PHE A 134 -6.82 -6.79 -13.01
N ILE A 135 -5.92 -5.82 -12.88
CA ILE A 135 -5.50 -4.92 -13.96
C ILE A 135 -4.01 -5.16 -14.20
N SER A 136 -3.67 -5.87 -15.28
CA SER A 136 -2.27 -6.15 -15.61
C SER A 136 -1.55 -4.90 -16.12
N LEU A 137 -0.27 -4.76 -15.75
CA LEU A 137 0.65 -3.77 -16.30
C LEU A 137 1.37 -4.28 -17.57
N ARG A 138 1.23 -5.56 -17.92
CA ARG A 138 1.72 -6.06 -19.20
C ARG A 138 0.85 -5.48 -20.31
N ALA A 139 1.50 -4.96 -21.36
CA ALA A 139 0.78 -4.52 -22.55
C ALA A 139 0.00 -5.70 -23.15
N ALA A 140 -1.25 -5.46 -23.52
CA ALA A 140 -2.12 -6.41 -24.22
C ALA A 140 -1.61 -6.69 -25.64
#